data_AF-A0A928MQF9-F1
#
_entry.id   AF-A0A928MQF9-F1
#
_cell.length_a   1.000
_cell.length_b   1.000
_cell.length_c   1.000
_cell.angle_alpha   90.00
_cell.angle_beta   90.00
_cell.angle_gamma   90.00
#
_symmetry.space_group_name_H-M   'P 1'
#
loop_
_entity.id
_entity.type
_entity.pdbx_description
1 polymer ?
#
loop_
_entity_poly.entity_id
_entity_poly.type
_entity_poly.pdbx_seq_one_letter_code
_entity_poly.pdbx_strand_id
1 'polypeptide(L)'
;MLLDKYLIENLDLLGMKIMKKAGLNSTPHNLKQLYCFFETLKNEAEIKNSPSANMIYQILYSFVSSEDVRDRHTSPREFEDIFCSLFGTSCSDDKNRENPKPTDGILKYDIFTIEEDWNISSDLCGNKREKADASINGYNISLKTLKGKNYDEFGKIINRSVNNELNVGSFSFRALFKGILTDAELSKLGDRKSGLGSKKQIRDNVLIPIKQHKKTEAFLQRLKLFLSYVYEEDLVIVIKSNYLTDIYFIPNETFINVLYLLYKEKEDKFEEVWYRWENNNLRINLSKLFEYIKFFQLPYKKITLNLYSFKKIEKINNFNHILSNNIKNEINNLISDI
;
A
#
# COMPACT_ATOMS: atom_id res chain seq x y z
N MET A 1 19.00 -13.81 1.99
CA MET A 1 19.90 -14.96 2.30
C MET A 1 19.16 -16.27 2.07
N LEU A 2 19.87 -17.41 1.97
CA LEU A 2 19.26 -18.74 1.77
C LEU A 2 18.22 -19.09 2.84
N LEU A 3 18.48 -18.73 4.10
CA LEU A 3 17.56 -18.96 5.21
C LEU A 3 16.27 -18.14 5.10
N ASP A 4 16.36 -16.89 4.65
CA ASP A 4 15.18 -16.04 4.42
C ASP A 4 14.28 -16.67 3.36
N LYS A 5 14.88 -17.22 2.29
CA LYS A 5 14.15 -17.94 1.24
C LYS A 5 13.39 -19.13 1.81
N TYR A 6 14.06 -20.02 2.56
CA TYR A 6 13.40 -21.17 3.19
C TYR A 6 12.29 -20.75 4.16
N LEU A 7 12.50 -19.68 4.93
CA LEU A 7 11.51 -19.18 5.88
C LEU A 7 10.26 -18.65 5.17
N ILE A 8 10.44 -17.87 4.11
CA ILE A 8 9.36 -17.30 3.30
C ILE A 8 8.59 -18.43 2.59
N GLU A 9 9.28 -19.42 1.99
CA GLU A 9 8.66 -20.55 1.30
C GLU A 9 7.78 -21.44 2.18
N ASN A 10 7.97 -21.43 3.50
CA ASN A 10 7.20 -22.24 4.46
C ASN A 10 6.27 -21.41 5.35
N LEU A 11 6.11 -20.12 5.04
CA LEU A 11 5.32 -19.19 5.85
C LEU A 11 3.82 -19.47 5.77
N ASP A 12 3.37 -20.08 4.67
CA ASP A 12 2.01 -20.54 4.42
C ASP A 12 1.55 -21.53 5.50
N LEU A 13 2.42 -22.41 6.00
CA LEU A 13 2.12 -23.36 7.07
C LEU A 13 1.71 -22.65 8.38
N LEU A 14 2.32 -21.51 8.67
CA LEU A 14 1.96 -20.68 9.81
C LEU A 14 0.65 -19.94 9.52
N GLY A 15 0.50 -19.39 8.32
CA GLY A 15 -0.72 -18.73 7.87
C GLY A 15 -1.95 -19.63 7.92
N MET A 16 -1.86 -20.86 7.42
CA MET A 16 -2.94 -21.87 7.48
C MET A 16 -3.40 -22.15 8.91
N LYS A 17 -2.47 -22.21 9.87
CA LYS A 17 -2.84 -22.38 11.28
C LYS A 17 -3.65 -21.20 11.81
N ILE A 18 -3.30 -19.98 11.42
CA ILE A 18 -4.06 -18.78 11.81
C ILE A 18 -5.41 -18.74 11.09
N MET A 19 -5.47 -19.04 9.80
CA MET A 19 -6.72 -19.12 9.03
C MET A 19 -7.71 -20.12 9.65
N LYS A 20 -7.24 -21.32 10.01
CA LYS A 20 -8.08 -22.32 10.70
C LYS A 20 -8.63 -21.81 12.02
N LYS A 21 -7.82 -21.10 12.81
CA LYS A 21 -8.26 -20.49 14.08
C LYS A 21 -9.23 -19.33 13.87
N ALA A 22 -9.12 -18.62 12.75
CA ALA A 22 -10.04 -17.55 12.35
C ALA A 22 -11.37 -18.08 11.80
N GLY A 23 -11.54 -19.41 11.67
CA GLY A 23 -12.71 -20.01 11.03
C GLY A 23 -12.76 -19.76 9.52
N LEU A 24 -11.62 -19.48 8.89
CA LEU A 24 -11.52 -19.30 7.45
C LEU A 24 -11.27 -20.66 6.78
N ASN A 25 -12.21 -21.10 5.95
CA ASN A 25 -12.14 -22.37 5.22
C ASN A 25 -11.24 -22.31 3.97
N SER A 26 -10.84 -21.11 3.57
CA SER A 26 -9.97 -20.83 2.43
C SER A 26 -9.13 -19.58 2.71
N THR A 27 -8.21 -19.26 1.80
CA THR A 27 -7.54 -17.97 1.80
C THR A 27 -8.54 -16.80 1.70
N PRO A 28 -8.21 -15.62 2.27
CA PRO A 28 -9.12 -14.47 2.25
C PRO A 28 -9.49 -14.04 0.83
N HIS A 29 -10.78 -13.80 0.57
CA HIS A 29 -11.29 -13.32 -0.73
C HIS A 29 -11.91 -11.91 -0.68
N ASN A 30 -11.82 -11.24 0.47
CA ASN A 30 -12.26 -9.87 0.65
C ASN A 30 -11.58 -9.24 1.87
N LEU A 31 -11.68 -7.91 1.98
CA LEU A 31 -11.07 -7.14 3.06
C LEU A 31 -11.54 -7.54 4.45
N LYS A 32 -12.79 -7.97 4.62
CA LYS A 32 -13.35 -8.41 5.91
C LYS A 32 -12.67 -9.67 6.41
N GLN A 33 -12.45 -10.65 5.54
CA GLN A 33 -11.75 -11.89 5.89
C GLN A 33 -10.27 -11.64 6.15
N LEU A 34 -9.64 -10.76 5.37
CA LEU A 34 -8.26 -10.37 5.60
C LEU A 34 -8.09 -9.70 6.97
N TYR A 35 -9.00 -8.79 7.31
CA TYR A 35 -9.05 -8.19 8.65
C TYR A 35 -9.22 -9.25 9.75
N CYS A 36 -10.14 -10.22 9.56
CA CYS A 36 -10.38 -11.30 10.51
C CYS A 36 -9.13 -12.19 10.73
N PHE A 37 -8.36 -12.44 9.67
CA PHE A 37 -7.07 -13.12 9.77
C PHE A 37 -6.09 -12.35 10.68
N PHE A 38 -5.89 -11.04 10.43
CA PHE A 38 -4.96 -10.23 11.24
C PHE A 38 -5.44 -10.00 12.67
N GLU A 39 -6.75 -9.91 12.89
CA GLU A 39 -7.34 -9.84 14.24
C GLU A 39 -7.10 -11.15 15.00
N THR A 40 -7.28 -12.29 14.34
CA THR A 40 -6.97 -13.61 14.91
C THR A 40 -5.48 -13.74 15.20
N LEU A 41 -4.62 -13.35 14.25
CA LEU A 41 -3.17 -13.34 14.42
C LEU A 41 -2.78 -12.57 15.68
N LYS A 42 -3.36 -11.37 15.84
CA LYS A 42 -3.14 -10.52 17.02
C LYS A 42 -3.52 -11.22 18.31
N ASN A 43 -4.74 -11.76 18.39
CA ASN A 43 -5.23 -12.43 19.59
C ASN A 43 -4.39 -13.67 19.92
N GLU A 44 -3.98 -14.44 18.92
CA GLU A 44 -3.15 -15.62 19.10
C GLU A 44 -1.73 -15.27 19.58
N ALA A 45 -1.14 -14.19 19.07
CA ALA A 45 0.20 -13.77 19.45
C ALA A 45 0.22 -13.12 20.85
N GLU A 46 -0.66 -12.16 21.09
CA GLU A 46 -0.58 -11.24 22.24
C GLU A 46 -1.32 -11.75 23.48
N ILE A 47 -2.40 -12.53 23.30
CA ILE A 47 -3.24 -13.01 24.40
C ILE A 47 -2.93 -14.48 24.68
N LYS A 48 -2.94 -15.32 23.63
CA LYS A 48 -2.76 -16.77 23.79
C LYS A 48 -1.30 -17.23 23.73
N ASN A 49 -0.37 -16.32 23.44
CA ASN A 49 1.07 -16.62 23.36
C ASN A 49 1.39 -17.81 22.42
N SER A 50 0.62 -17.96 21.34
CA SER A 50 0.76 -19.07 20.40
C SER A 50 2.12 -18.99 19.71
N PRO A 51 2.97 -20.04 19.76
CA PRO A 51 4.27 -20.01 19.10
C PRO A 51 4.20 -19.76 17.59
N SER A 52 3.17 -20.27 16.91
CA SER A 52 2.99 -20.05 15.48
C SER A 52 2.69 -18.59 15.13
N ALA A 53 1.88 -17.91 15.94
CA ALA A 53 1.52 -16.52 15.72
C ALA A 53 2.70 -15.60 16.07
N ASN A 54 3.40 -15.92 17.15
CA ASN A 54 4.58 -15.17 17.55
C ASN A 54 5.77 -15.36 16.59
N MET A 55 5.87 -16.50 15.89
CA MET A 55 6.85 -16.67 14.81
C MET A 55 6.54 -15.71 13.65
N ILE A 56 5.26 -15.55 13.27
CA ILE A 56 4.86 -14.54 12.28
C ILE A 56 5.21 -13.12 12.78
N TYR A 57 4.96 -12.81 14.05
CA TYR A 57 5.34 -11.52 14.64
C TYR A 57 6.85 -11.27 14.60
N GLN A 58 7.66 -12.29 14.87
CA GLN A 58 9.12 -12.19 14.75
C GLN A 58 9.51 -11.89 13.30
N ILE A 59 8.93 -12.58 12.32
CA ILE A 59 9.21 -12.36 10.90
C ILE A 59 8.85 -10.92 10.50
N LEU A 60 7.65 -10.47 10.85
CA LEU A 60 7.22 -9.09 10.59
C LEU A 60 8.15 -8.08 11.28
N TYR A 61 8.60 -8.35 12.50
CA TYR A 61 9.55 -7.49 13.18
C TYR A 61 10.88 -7.44 12.43
N SER A 62 11.50 -8.60 12.18
CA SER A 62 12.83 -8.70 11.60
C SER A 62 12.91 -8.13 10.19
N PHE A 63 11.92 -8.43 9.33
CA PHE A 63 11.98 -8.10 7.90
C PHE A 63 11.18 -6.86 7.49
N VAL A 64 10.38 -6.29 8.38
CA VAL A 64 9.49 -5.18 7.99
C VAL A 64 9.65 -3.99 8.94
N SER A 65 9.60 -4.23 10.25
CA SER A 65 9.38 -3.13 11.19
C SER A 65 10.60 -2.72 12.02
N SER A 66 11.60 -3.59 12.20
CA SER A 66 12.80 -3.31 12.99
C SER A 66 13.48 -2.01 12.56
N GLU A 67 14.14 -1.31 13.49
CA GLU A 67 14.73 0.01 13.21
C GLU A 67 15.64 0.01 11.97
N ASP A 68 16.47 -1.02 11.82
CA ASP A 68 17.42 -1.16 10.70
C ASP A 68 16.76 -1.46 9.36
N VAL A 69 15.52 -2.00 9.36
CA VAL A 69 14.80 -2.42 8.14
C VAL A 69 13.70 -1.45 7.75
N ARG A 70 13.04 -0.84 8.73
CA ARG A 70 11.96 0.14 8.54
C ARG A 70 12.36 1.25 7.57
N ASP A 71 13.60 1.70 7.66
CA ASP A 71 14.12 2.84 6.91
C ASP A 71 14.63 2.44 5.50
N ARG A 72 14.69 1.13 5.17
CA ARG A 72 15.14 0.63 3.87
C ARG A 72 14.08 0.78 2.80
N HIS A 73 14.53 1.10 1.59
CA HIS A 73 13.70 1.18 0.39
C HIS A 73 13.17 -0.18 -0.10
N THR A 74 13.80 -1.30 0.30
CA THR A 74 13.42 -2.67 -0.12
C THR A 74 12.29 -3.28 0.71
N SER A 75 12.04 -2.75 1.90
CA SER A 75 11.02 -3.26 2.83
C SER A 75 9.58 -3.33 2.29
N PRO A 76 9.12 -2.52 1.31
CA PRO A 76 7.83 -2.74 0.67
C PRO A 76 7.75 -4.09 -0.05
N ARG A 77 8.78 -4.45 -0.84
CA ARG A 77 8.79 -5.71 -1.58
C ARG A 77 8.91 -6.91 -0.64
N GLU A 78 9.78 -6.81 0.36
CA GLU A 78 9.92 -7.85 1.39
C GLU A 78 8.59 -8.07 2.12
N PHE A 79 7.83 -7.01 2.41
CA PHE A 79 6.50 -7.14 3.00
C PHE A 79 5.49 -7.79 2.04
N GLU A 80 5.50 -7.43 0.75
CA GLU A 80 4.63 -8.06 -0.27
C GLU A 80 4.89 -9.56 -0.36
N ASP A 81 6.16 -9.98 -0.40
CA ASP A 81 6.55 -11.40 -0.47
C ASP A 81 6.12 -12.15 0.80
N ILE A 82 6.34 -11.58 1.98
CA ILE A 82 5.88 -12.14 3.27
C ILE A 82 4.35 -12.24 3.29
N PHE A 83 3.66 -11.18 2.86
CA PHE A 83 2.21 -11.12 2.84
C PHE A 83 1.61 -12.20 1.92
N CYS A 84 2.12 -12.33 0.70
CA CYS A 84 1.67 -13.35 -0.23
C CYS A 84 1.98 -14.76 0.27
N SER A 85 3.17 -14.95 0.86
CA SER A 85 3.58 -16.25 1.39
C SER A 85 2.75 -16.70 2.59
N LEU A 86 2.26 -15.79 3.43
CA LEU A 86 1.30 -16.14 4.50
C LEU A 86 0.03 -16.83 3.97
N PHE A 87 -0.33 -16.58 2.71
CA PHE A 87 -1.52 -17.16 2.08
C PHE A 87 -1.18 -18.21 1.01
N GLY A 88 0.09 -18.61 0.89
CA GLY A 88 0.53 -19.60 -0.11
C GLY A 88 0.35 -19.09 -1.55
N THR A 89 0.44 -17.79 -1.77
CA THR A 89 0.30 -17.17 -3.10
C THR A 89 1.59 -16.45 -3.50
N SER A 90 1.75 -16.15 -4.79
CA SER A 90 2.83 -15.31 -5.30
C SER A 90 2.37 -13.86 -5.47
N CYS A 91 3.32 -12.93 -5.51
CA CYS A 91 3.08 -11.54 -5.86
C CYS A 91 2.57 -11.44 -7.31
N SER A 92 1.81 -10.40 -7.61
CA SER A 92 1.18 -10.20 -8.93
C SER A 92 2.18 -9.81 -10.03
N ASP A 93 3.37 -9.33 -9.66
CA ASP A 93 4.45 -8.96 -10.60
C ASP A 93 5.11 -10.17 -11.29
N ASP A 94 4.89 -11.38 -10.79
CA ASP A 94 5.52 -12.59 -11.32
C ASP A 94 4.75 -13.17 -12.54
N LYS A 95 3.68 -12.49 -13.01
CA LYS A 95 2.82 -12.92 -14.11
C LYS A 95 2.92 -11.94 -15.29
N ASN A 96 2.87 -12.46 -16.53
CA ASN A 96 2.69 -11.63 -17.72
C ASN A 96 1.36 -10.87 -17.61
N ARG A 97 1.41 -9.54 -17.58
CA ARG A 97 0.22 -8.69 -17.44
C ARG A 97 -0.17 -8.07 -18.78
N GLU A 98 -1.36 -8.40 -19.26
CA GLU A 98 -1.98 -7.71 -20.38
C GLU A 98 -2.75 -6.47 -19.91
N ASN A 99 -2.87 -5.47 -20.78
CA ASN A 99 -3.72 -4.33 -20.48
C ASN A 99 -5.19 -4.77 -20.46
N PRO A 100 -5.97 -4.39 -19.43
CA PRO A 100 -7.39 -4.67 -19.42
C PRO A 100 -8.09 -3.94 -20.57
N LYS A 101 -9.22 -4.48 -21.02
CA LYS A 101 -10.05 -3.78 -22.03
C LYS A 101 -10.69 -2.54 -21.40
N PRO A 102 -10.60 -1.36 -22.04
CA PRO A 102 -11.27 -0.15 -21.55
C PRO A 102 -12.79 -0.31 -21.65
N THR A 103 -13.52 0.33 -20.73
CA THR A 103 -14.98 0.40 -20.78
C THR A 103 -15.43 1.51 -21.74
N ASP A 104 -16.66 1.44 -22.24
CA ASP A 104 -17.26 2.49 -23.08
C ASP A 104 -17.22 3.87 -22.40
N GLY A 105 -17.38 3.88 -21.08
CA GLY A 105 -17.27 5.09 -20.27
C GLY A 105 -15.89 5.74 -20.30
N ILE A 106 -14.83 4.96 -20.48
CA ILE A 106 -13.46 5.45 -20.64
C ILE A 106 -13.18 5.80 -22.10
N LEU A 107 -13.56 4.94 -23.05
CA LEU A 107 -13.34 5.12 -24.49
C LEU A 107 -13.90 6.44 -25.02
N LYS A 108 -15.02 6.93 -24.47
CA LYS A 108 -15.61 8.22 -24.90
C LYS A 108 -14.65 9.41 -24.77
N TYR A 109 -13.60 9.32 -23.95
CA TYR A 109 -12.63 10.39 -23.77
C TYR A 109 -11.51 10.37 -24.83
N ASP A 110 -11.35 9.29 -25.60
CA ASP A 110 -10.32 9.23 -26.65
C ASP A 110 -10.60 10.22 -27.80
N ILE A 111 -11.81 10.78 -27.88
CA ILE A 111 -12.12 11.91 -28.76
C ILE A 111 -11.20 13.12 -28.53
N PHE A 112 -10.64 13.26 -27.32
CA PHE A 112 -9.71 14.34 -26.98
C PHE A 112 -8.27 14.08 -27.43
N THR A 113 -7.97 12.89 -27.98
CA THR A 113 -6.62 12.47 -28.37
C THR A 113 -6.53 11.93 -29.80
N ILE A 114 -7.50 12.26 -30.66
CA ILE A 114 -7.54 11.76 -32.06
C ILE A 114 -6.28 12.13 -32.86
N GLU A 115 -5.70 13.29 -32.59
CA GLU A 115 -4.50 13.80 -33.28
C GLU A 115 -3.20 13.49 -32.52
N GLU A 116 -3.27 12.70 -31.46
CA GLU A 116 -2.13 12.35 -30.60
C GLU A 116 -1.64 10.93 -30.90
N ASP A 117 -0.39 10.63 -30.52
CA ASP A 117 0.20 9.28 -30.63
C ASP A 117 -0.18 8.36 -29.46
N TRP A 118 -1.07 8.81 -28.58
CA TRP A 118 -1.52 8.12 -27.38
C TRP A 118 -3.03 8.29 -27.18
N ASN A 119 -3.65 7.38 -26.43
CA ASN A 119 -5.07 7.46 -26.07
C ASN A 119 -5.26 7.49 -24.56
N ILE A 120 -6.27 8.22 -24.09
CA ILE A 120 -6.67 8.27 -22.68
C ILE A 120 -6.97 6.88 -22.15
N SER A 121 -7.71 6.09 -22.91
CA SER A 121 -8.07 4.71 -22.55
C SER A 121 -6.83 3.83 -22.35
N SER A 122 -5.89 3.84 -23.30
CA SER A 122 -4.64 3.08 -23.21
C SER A 122 -3.80 3.46 -21.99
N ASP A 123 -3.68 4.75 -21.69
CA ASP A 123 -2.98 5.27 -20.51
C ASP A 123 -3.59 4.75 -19.20
N LEU A 124 -4.92 4.83 -19.09
CA LEU A 124 -5.62 4.37 -17.91
C LEU A 124 -5.57 2.85 -17.76
N CYS A 125 -5.61 2.09 -18.87
CA CYS A 125 -5.44 0.65 -18.84
C CYS A 125 -4.06 0.25 -18.33
N GLY A 126 -3.00 0.94 -18.80
CA GLY A 126 -1.64 0.73 -18.30
C GLY A 126 -1.53 1.00 -16.79
N ASN A 127 -2.09 2.12 -16.32
CA ASN A 127 -2.09 2.44 -14.89
C ASN A 127 -2.87 1.42 -14.05
N LYS A 128 -4.03 0.97 -14.53
CA LYS A 128 -4.89 -0.02 -13.86
C LYS A 128 -4.17 -1.36 -13.68
N ARG A 129 -3.49 -1.82 -14.74
CA ARG A 129 -2.72 -3.08 -14.75
C ARG A 129 -1.68 -3.17 -13.62
N GLU A 130 -1.18 -2.03 -13.15
CA GLU A 130 -0.06 -1.94 -12.19
C GLU A 130 -0.51 -1.72 -10.74
N LYS A 131 -1.81 -1.82 -10.42
CA LYS A 131 -2.33 -1.49 -9.08
C LYS A 131 -2.36 -2.62 -8.08
N ALA A 132 -2.62 -3.84 -8.53
CA ALA A 132 -2.55 -5.00 -7.66
C ALA A 132 -1.09 -5.33 -7.35
N ASP A 133 -0.72 -5.25 -6.06
CA ASP A 133 0.58 -5.68 -5.53
C ASP A 133 0.51 -7.15 -5.05
N ALA A 134 -0.67 -7.61 -4.64
CA ALA A 134 -0.96 -8.99 -4.27
C ALA A 134 -2.29 -9.48 -4.83
N SER A 135 -2.36 -10.78 -5.15
CA SER A 135 -3.58 -11.47 -5.61
C SER A 135 -3.77 -12.75 -4.81
N ILE A 136 -4.68 -12.73 -3.84
CA ILE A 136 -5.03 -13.89 -3.03
C ILE A 136 -6.31 -14.53 -3.59
N ASN A 137 -6.19 -15.66 -4.28
CA ASN A 137 -7.34 -16.37 -4.85
C ASN A 137 -8.29 -15.47 -5.67
N GLY A 138 -7.73 -14.59 -6.51
CA GLY A 138 -8.48 -13.64 -7.33
C GLY A 138 -8.93 -12.37 -6.61
N TYR A 139 -8.71 -12.26 -5.30
CA TYR A 139 -8.87 -11.01 -4.55
C TYR A 139 -7.59 -10.17 -4.64
N ASN A 140 -7.66 -9.10 -5.43
CA ASN A 140 -6.55 -8.19 -5.67
C ASN A 140 -6.49 -7.10 -4.59
N ILE A 141 -5.29 -6.84 -4.11
CA ILE A 141 -5.02 -5.88 -3.03
C ILE A 141 -3.88 -4.96 -3.48
N SER A 142 -4.04 -3.67 -3.23
CA SER A 142 -2.90 -2.75 -3.23
C SER A 142 -2.26 -2.72 -1.83
N LEU A 143 -1.03 -3.19 -1.74
CA LEU A 143 -0.23 -3.22 -0.51
C LEU A 143 0.71 -2.04 -0.50
N LYS A 144 0.72 -1.29 0.60
CA LYS A 144 1.63 -0.17 0.79
C LYS A 144 2.25 -0.20 2.18
N THR A 145 3.51 0.19 2.28
CA THR A 145 4.19 0.35 3.56
C THR A 145 4.70 1.78 3.72
N LEU A 146 4.68 2.28 4.95
CA LEU A 146 5.22 3.60 5.30
C LEU A 146 6.01 3.55 6.60
N LYS A 147 6.99 4.45 6.69
CA LYS A 147 7.77 4.66 7.91
C LYS A 147 6.92 5.38 8.95
N GLY A 148 6.63 4.70 10.06
CA GLY A 148 6.03 5.28 11.26
C GLY A 148 7.05 5.70 12.30
N LYS A 149 6.54 6.17 13.45
CA LYS A 149 7.38 6.57 14.60
C LYS A 149 8.16 5.36 15.11
N ASN A 150 9.34 5.53 15.69
CA ASN A 150 10.02 4.41 16.34
C ASN A 150 9.52 4.28 17.78
N TYR A 151 8.99 3.12 18.15
CA TYR A 151 8.61 2.79 19.52
C TYR A 151 9.57 1.75 20.12
N ASP A 152 9.94 1.92 21.38
CA ASP A 152 10.62 0.89 22.15
C ASP A 152 9.66 -0.21 22.64
N GLU A 153 10.20 -1.19 23.38
CA GLU A 153 9.45 -2.32 23.93
C GLU A 153 8.38 -1.93 24.96
N PHE A 154 8.48 -0.72 25.53
CA PHE A 154 7.51 -0.16 26.48
C PHE A 154 6.50 0.76 25.79
N GLY A 155 6.55 0.89 24.47
CA GLY A 155 5.66 1.76 23.70
C GLY A 155 6.02 3.26 23.80
N LYS A 156 7.23 3.61 24.25
CA LYS A 156 7.71 4.98 24.26
C LYS A 156 8.33 5.33 22.90
N ILE A 157 8.06 6.55 22.43
CA ILE A 157 8.62 7.04 21.16
C ILE A 157 10.10 7.35 21.35
N ILE A 158 10.97 6.64 20.63
CA ILE A 158 12.42 6.88 20.58
C ILE A 158 12.84 7.69 19.35
N ASN A 159 12.06 7.68 18.27
CA ASN A 159 12.30 8.51 17.09
C ASN A 159 10.96 8.98 16.48
N ARG A 160 10.85 10.27 16.15
CA ARG A 160 9.64 10.89 15.59
C ARG A 160 9.66 11.05 14.07
N SER A 161 10.74 10.63 13.39
CA SER A 161 10.84 10.64 11.94
C SER A 161 9.77 9.71 11.34
N VAL A 162 8.88 10.29 10.54
CA VAL A 162 7.77 9.58 9.87
C VAL A 162 7.70 9.99 8.40
N ASN A 163 7.18 9.08 7.57
CA ASN A 163 6.75 9.42 6.22
C ASN A 163 5.22 9.41 6.16
N ASN A 164 4.62 10.57 5.89
CA ASN A 164 3.17 10.71 5.71
C ASN A 164 2.76 10.72 4.24
N GLU A 165 3.72 10.62 3.31
CA GLU A 165 3.44 10.56 1.89
C GLU A 165 3.23 9.12 1.44
N LEU A 166 2.01 8.80 1.03
CA LEU A 166 1.70 7.51 0.42
C LEU A 166 1.83 7.60 -1.10
N ASN A 167 2.60 6.69 -1.69
CA ASN A 167 2.56 6.43 -3.13
C ASN A 167 1.37 5.51 -3.44
N VAL A 168 0.40 5.98 -4.22
CA VAL A 168 -0.70 5.12 -4.69
C VAL A 168 -0.47 4.64 -6.12
N GLY A 169 0.76 4.76 -6.63
CA GLY A 169 1.15 4.32 -7.98
C GLY A 169 0.65 5.25 -9.08
N SER A 170 0.75 4.78 -10.32
CA SER A 170 0.54 5.61 -11.51
C SER A 170 -0.90 6.05 -11.72
N PHE A 171 -1.10 7.33 -12.01
CA PHE A 171 -2.41 7.89 -12.33
C PHE A 171 -2.21 9.05 -13.30
N SER A 172 -2.53 8.83 -14.58
CA SER A 172 -2.18 9.73 -15.67
C SER A 172 -2.81 11.11 -15.51
N PHE A 173 -1.99 12.10 -15.15
CA PHE A 173 -2.45 13.50 -15.10
C PHE A 173 -2.80 13.99 -16.50
N ARG A 174 -2.06 13.59 -17.53
CA ARG A 174 -2.34 13.98 -18.92
C ARG A 174 -3.70 13.46 -19.36
N ALA A 175 -4.01 12.21 -19.03
CA ALA A 175 -5.31 11.63 -19.33
C ALA A 175 -6.43 12.33 -18.54
N LEU A 176 -6.21 12.59 -17.25
CA LEU A 176 -7.18 13.25 -16.39
C LEU A 176 -7.51 14.66 -16.87
N PHE A 177 -6.54 15.42 -17.38
CA PHE A 177 -6.71 16.85 -17.67
C PHE A 177 -6.85 17.23 -19.16
N LYS A 178 -6.55 16.34 -20.12
CA LYS A 178 -6.73 16.64 -21.56
C LYS A 178 -8.19 17.00 -21.89
N GLY A 179 -8.41 18.13 -22.57
CA GLY A 179 -9.74 18.67 -22.86
C GLY A 179 -10.44 19.36 -21.67
N ILE A 180 -9.80 19.41 -20.49
CA ILE A 180 -10.18 20.24 -19.35
C ILE A 180 -9.24 21.45 -19.25
N LEU A 181 -7.93 21.20 -19.34
CA LEU A 181 -6.90 22.21 -19.50
C LEU A 181 -6.59 22.40 -21.00
N THR A 182 -6.05 23.56 -21.34
CA THR A 182 -5.49 23.80 -22.68
C THR A 182 -4.22 22.98 -22.87
N ASP A 183 -3.87 22.68 -24.12
CA ASP A 183 -2.65 21.91 -24.41
C ASP A 183 -1.37 22.62 -23.95
N ALA A 184 -1.37 23.96 -23.99
CA ALA A 184 -0.27 24.77 -23.47
C ALA A 184 -0.16 24.77 -21.94
N GLU A 185 -1.26 24.59 -21.21
CA GLU A 185 -1.23 24.38 -19.76
C GLU A 185 -0.81 22.94 -19.45
N LEU A 186 -1.34 21.97 -20.17
CA LEU A 186 -1.04 20.56 -19.99
C LEU A 186 0.43 20.24 -20.26
N SER A 187 1.02 20.83 -21.32
CA SER A 187 2.44 20.64 -21.65
C SER A 187 3.40 21.22 -20.61
N LYS A 188 2.92 22.20 -19.82
CA LYS A 188 3.67 22.74 -18.68
C LYS A 188 3.61 21.83 -17.46
N LEU A 189 2.71 20.85 -17.41
CA LEU A 189 2.63 19.86 -16.36
C LEU A 189 3.64 18.73 -16.64
N GLY A 190 4.57 18.51 -15.70
CA GLY A 190 5.55 17.45 -15.75
C GLY A 190 6.28 17.26 -14.42
N ASP A 191 7.29 16.40 -14.39
CA ASP A 191 7.98 15.99 -13.16
C ASP A 191 8.76 17.11 -12.48
N ARG A 192 8.80 17.07 -11.13
CA ARG A 192 9.50 17.87 -10.09
C ARG A 192 9.92 19.33 -10.41
N LYS A 193 10.46 19.64 -11.59
CA LYS A 193 10.76 20.97 -12.12
C LYS A 193 9.64 21.57 -12.99
N SER A 194 8.65 20.79 -13.44
CA SER A 194 7.54 21.21 -14.32
C SER A 194 6.14 21.15 -13.67
N GLY A 195 6.00 21.52 -12.39
CA GLY A 195 4.72 22.12 -11.96
C GLY A 195 3.67 21.25 -11.26
N LEU A 196 3.90 19.99 -10.91
CA LEU A 196 3.02 19.19 -10.03
C LEU A 196 3.72 18.60 -8.78
N GLY A 197 4.90 19.12 -8.44
CA GLY A 197 5.75 18.65 -7.34
C GLY A 197 5.32 19.09 -5.94
N SER A 198 4.27 19.91 -5.79
CA SER A 198 3.80 20.42 -4.48
C SER A 198 2.33 20.84 -4.48
N LYS A 199 1.78 21.04 -3.27
CA LYS A 199 0.40 21.55 -3.03
C LYS A 199 0.10 22.81 -3.83
N LYS A 200 0.98 23.80 -3.70
CA LYS A 200 0.84 25.10 -4.37
C LYS A 200 0.82 24.93 -5.88
N GLN A 201 1.70 24.09 -6.41
CA GLN A 201 1.79 23.79 -7.83
C GLN A 201 0.52 23.13 -8.38
N ILE A 202 -0.08 22.19 -7.64
CA ILE A 202 -1.38 21.61 -8.01
C ILE A 202 -2.49 22.67 -7.99
N ARG A 203 -2.53 23.51 -6.96
CA ARG A 203 -3.51 24.60 -6.87
C ARG A 203 -3.40 25.57 -8.04
N ASP A 204 -2.19 26.08 -8.28
CA ASP A 204 -1.91 27.14 -9.26
C ASP A 204 -2.04 26.66 -10.71
N ASN A 205 -1.55 25.45 -11.01
CA ASN A 205 -1.45 24.96 -12.39
C ASN A 205 -2.60 24.04 -12.81
N VAL A 206 -3.43 23.59 -11.87
CA VAL A 206 -4.55 22.66 -12.17
C VAL A 206 -5.86 23.18 -11.64
N LEU A 207 -5.99 23.34 -10.31
CA LEU A 207 -7.30 23.59 -9.70
C LEU A 207 -7.84 24.98 -10.04
N ILE A 208 -6.98 26.01 -10.06
CA ILE A 208 -7.36 27.37 -10.48
C ILE A 208 -7.74 27.39 -11.98
N PRO A 209 -6.91 26.87 -12.91
CA PRO A 209 -7.29 26.78 -14.33
C PRO A 209 -8.61 26.04 -14.59
N ILE A 210 -8.88 24.92 -13.91
CA ILE A 210 -10.16 24.20 -14.04
C ILE A 210 -11.35 25.12 -13.76
N LYS A 211 -11.26 25.95 -12.72
CA LYS A 211 -12.30 26.93 -12.37
C LYS A 211 -12.39 28.05 -13.40
N GLN A 212 -11.26 28.60 -13.84
CA GLN A 212 -11.20 29.66 -14.85
C GLN A 212 -11.85 29.22 -16.17
N HIS A 213 -11.61 27.97 -16.58
CA HIS A 213 -12.20 27.37 -17.78
C HIS A 213 -13.65 26.91 -17.59
N LYS A 214 -14.23 27.07 -16.39
CA LYS A 214 -15.57 26.62 -16.01
C LYS A 214 -15.77 25.10 -16.25
N LYS A 215 -14.73 24.30 -16.00
CA LYS A 215 -14.71 22.85 -16.22
C LYS A 215 -14.83 22.03 -14.93
N THR A 216 -15.17 22.65 -13.80
CA THR A 216 -15.28 21.99 -12.48
C THR A 216 -16.14 20.73 -12.50
N GLU A 217 -17.34 20.79 -13.09
CA GLU A 217 -18.24 19.64 -13.14
C GLU A 217 -17.71 18.53 -14.06
N ALA A 218 -17.17 18.89 -15.23
CA ALA A 218 -16.55 17.94 -16.14
C ALA A 218 -15.35 17.24 -15.49
N PHE A 219 -14.55 17.98 -14.72
CA PHE A 219 -13.45 17.42 -13.94
C PHE A 219 -13.95 16.51 -12.82
N LEU A 220 -14.95 16.91 -12.03
CA LEU A 220 -15.49 16.10 -10.95
C LEU A 220 -16.02 14.74 -11.46
N GLN A 221 -16.77 14.75 -12.56
CA GLN A 221 -17.29 13.53 -13.20
C GLN A 221 -16.14 12.63 -13.68
N ARG A 222 -15.14 13.22 -14.35
CA ARG A 222 -13.98 12.48 -14.84
C ARG A 222 -13.12 11.94 -13.70
N LEU A 223 -12.90 12.72 -12.65
CA LEU A 223 -12.15 12.34 -11.45
C LEU A 223 -12.74 11.07 -10.84
N LYS A 224 -14.06 11.05 -10.59
CA LYS A 224 -14.73 9.88 -10.03
C LYS A 224 -14.59 8.66 -10.94
N LEU A 225 -14.86 8.84 -12.23
CA LEU A 225 -14.82 7.75 -13.20
C LEU A 225 -13.42 7.15 -13.34
N PHE A 226 -12.38 8.00 -13.46
CA PHE A 226 -11.02 7.55 -13.66
C PHE A 226 -10.43 6.94 -12.39
N LEU A 227 -10.75 7.50 -11.22
CA LEU A 227 -10.41 6.88 -9.94
C LEU A 227 -11.03 5.50 -9.80
N SER A 228 -12.34 5.38 -10.09
CA SER A 228 -13.06 4.10 -9.97
C SER A 228 -12.56 3.04 -10.96
N TYR A 229 -12.10 3.47 -12.13
CA TYR A 229 -11.53 2.58 -13.13
C TYR A 229 -10.11 2.13 -12.78
N VAL A 230 -9.27 3.05 -12.29
CA VAL A 230 -7.86 2.74 -12.03
C VAL A 230 -7.67 2.04 -10.68
N TYR A 231 -8.37 2.47 -9.63
CA TYR A 231 -8.20 1.98 -8.26
C TYR A 231 -9.32 1.01 -7.87
N GLU A 232 -9.31 -0.19 -8.46
CA GLU A 232 -10.35 -1.20 -8.21
C GLU A 232 -10.04 -2.04 -6.97
N GLU A 233 -8.78 -2.13 -6.57
CA GLU A 233 -8.30 -2.93 -5.45
C GLU A 233 -8.53 -2.26 -4.09
N ASP A 234 -8.82 -3.07 -3.09
CA ASP A 234 -8.80 -2.61 -1.70
C ASP A 234 -7.36 -2.26 -1.29
N LEU A 235 -7.21 -1.23 -0.45
CA LEU A 235 -5.93 -0.69 -0.06
C LEU A 235 -5.58 -1.14 1.37
N VAL A 236 -4.43 -1.80 1.52
CA VAL A 236 -3.86 -2.17 2.82
C VAL A 236 -2.57 -1.39 3.04
N ILE A 237 -2.55 -0.59 4.13
CA ILE A 237 -1.40 0.26 4.46
C ILE A 237 -0.79 -0.21 5.78
N VAL A 238 0.50 -0.51 5.77
CA VAL A 238 1.28 -0.88 6.96
C VAL A 238 2.19 0.26 7.40
N ILE A 239 1.98 0.74 8.62
CA ILE A 239 2.82 1.76 9.26
C ILE A 239 3.83 1.07 10.18
N LYS A 240 5.04 0.93 9.65
CA LYS A 240 6.18 0.26 10.26
C LYS A 240 6.73 1.12 11.40
N SER A 241 6.51 0.72 12.65
CA SER A 241 6.81 1.54 13.83
C SER A 241 7.64 0.78 14.89
N ASN A 242 8.56 -0.08 14.43
CA ASN A 242 9.35 -0.99 15.27
C ASN A 242 8.45 -2.03 15.96
N TYR A 243 8.36 -2.02 17.30
CA TYR A 243 7.54 -3.01 18.00
C TYR A 243 6.03 -2.79 17.85
N LEU A 244 5.59 -1.58 17.53
CA LEU A 244 4.20 -1.33 17.18
C LEU A 244 4.07 -1.28 15.67
N THR A 245 3.08 -1.96 15.10
CA THR A 245 2.79 -1.88 13.66
C THR A 245 1.31 -1.69 13.47
N ASP A 246 0.94 -0.60 12.79
CA ASP A 246 -0.45 -0.36 12.43
C ASP A 246 -0.72 -0.89 11.02
N ILE A 247 -1.83 -1.61 10.86
CA ILE A 247 -2.33 -2.08 9.56
C ILE A 247 -3.71 -1.45 9.35
N TYR A 248 -3.84 -0.69 8.27
CA TYR A 248 -5.09 -0.06 7.86
C TYR A 248 -5.67 -0.85 6.68
N PHE A 249 -6.97 -1.09 6.75
CA PHE A 249 -7.75 -1.79 5.73
C PHE A 249 -8.78 -0.81 5.19
N ILE A 250 -8.57 -0.31 3.98
CA ILE A 250 -9.36 0.73 3.35
C ILE A 250 -10.06 0.13 2.13
N PRO A 251 -11.41 0.01 2.15
CA PRO A 251 -12.15 -0.37 0.96
C PRO A 251 -11.83 0.57 -0.22
N ASN A 252 -11.75 0.02 -1.43
CA ASN A 252 -11.54 0.82 -2.64
C ASN A 252 -12.55 1.98 -2.77
N GLU A 253 -13.83 1.71 -2.47
CA GLU A 253 -14.89 2.71 -2.46
C GLU A 253 -14.62 3.83 -1.47
N THR A 254 -14.08 3.53 -0.29
CA THR A 254 -13.69 4.55 0.69
C THR A 254 -12.59 5.44 0.12
N PHE A 255 -11.57 4.85 -0.51
CA PHE A 255 -10.47 5.59 -1.10
C PHE A 255 -10.94 6.50 -2.24
N ILE A 256 -11.82 6.02 -3.11
CA ILE A 256 -12.39 6.81 -4.21
C ILE A 256 -13.30 7.92 -3.66
N ASN A 257 -14.20 7.57 -2.74
CA ASN A 257 -15.21 8.48 -2.22
C ASN A 257 -14.59 9.62 -1.41
N VAL A 258 -13.52 9.37 -0.62
CA VAL A 258 -12.89 10.47 0.12
C VAL A 258 -12.30 11.52 -0.82
N LEU A 259 -11.67 11.13 -1.93
CA LEU A 259 -11.10 12.07 -2.89
C LEU A 259 -12.20 12.81 -3.67
N TYR A 260 -13.23 12.07 -4.09
CA TYR A 260 -14.39 12.64 -4.78
C TYR A 260 -15.15 13.66 -3.90
N LEU A 261 -15.49 13.29 -2.67
CA LEU A 261 -16.21 14.16 -1.73
C LEU A 261 -15.35 15.35 -1.30
N LEU A 262 -14.04 15.15 -1.11
CA LEU A 262 -13.12 16.24 -0.82
C LEU A 262 -13.14 17.29 -1.93
N TYR A 263 -13.04 16.90 -3.20
CA TYR A 263 -13.13 17.87 -4.30
C TYR A 263 -14.53 18.50 -4.39
N LYS A 264 -15.59 17.71 -4.22
CA LYS A 264 -16.98 18.17 -4.36
C LYS A 264 -17.40 19.16 -3.26
N GLU A 265 -17.05 18.89 -2.01
CA GLU A 265 -17.58 19.59 -0.83
C GLU A 265 -16.57 20.51 -0.16
N LYS A 266 -15.27 20.29 -0.38
CA LYS A 266 -14.14 20.98 0.28
C LYS A 266 -13.01 21.23 -0.72
N GLU A 267 -13.37 21.73 -1.89
CA GLU A 267 -12.44 21.91 -3.02
C GLU A 267 -11.19 22.72 -2.64
N ASP A 268 -11.35 23.74 -1.78
CA ASP A 268 -10.28 24.60 -1.27
C ASP A 268 -9.23 23.86 -0.44
N LYS A 269 -9.52 22.62 -0.06
CA LYS A 269 -8.67 21.71 0.72
C LYS A 269 -8.21 20.49 -0.05
N PHE A 270 -8.60 20.35 -1.32
CA PHE A 270 -8.32 19.15 -2.10
C PHE A 270 -6.84 18.81 -2.20
N GLU A 271 -6.01 19.82 -2.45
CA GLU A 271 -4.55 19.68 -2.50
C GLU A 271 -3.91 19.37 -1.14
N GLU A 272 -4.64 19.45 -0.02
CA GLU A 272 -4.10 19.01 1.26
C GLU A 272 -3.87 17.51 1.30
N VAL A 273 -4.75 16.75 0.64
CA VAL A 273 -4.67 15.29 0.46
C VAL A 273 -3.99 14.95 -0.86
N TRP A 274 -4.44 15.56 -1.96
CA TRP A 274 -3.99 15.30 -3.33
C TRP A 274 -2.88 16.27 -3.71
N TYR A 275 -1.67 16.03 -3.22
CA TYR A 275 -0.72 17.13 -3.09
C TYR A 275 0.51 17.07 -4.00
N ARG A 276 0.78 15.94 -4.66
CA ARG A 276 1.94 15.82 -5.54
C ARG A 276 1.77 14.72 -6.59
N TRP A 277 2.26 14.98 -7.80
CA TRP A 277 2.57 13.96 -8.81
C TRP A 277 4.08 13.84 -8.99
N GLU A 278 4.57 12.60 -9.08
CA GLU A 278 5.98 12.31 -9.31
C GLU A 278 6.14 11.10 -10.23
N ASN A 279 6.73 11.30 -11.41
CA ASN A 279 6.93 10.30 -12.46
C ASN A 279 5.61 9.60 -12.78
N ASN A 280 4.57 10.39 -13.05
CA ASN A 280 3.18 9.93 -13.25
C ASN A 280 2.51 9.23 -12.05
N ASN A 281 3.17 9.13 -10.90
CA ASN A 281 2.59 8.54 -9.69
C ASN A 281 1.92 9.58 -8.82
N LEU A 282 0.71 9.27 -8.40
CA LEU A 282 -0.02 10.10 -7.45
C LEU A 282 0.52 9.87 -6.04
N ARG A 283 0.87 10.96 -5.36
CA ARG A 283 1.30 10.98 -3.96
C ARG A 283 0.24 11.68 -3.12
N ILE A 284 -0.18 11.02 -2.06
CA ILE A 284 -1.22 11.52 -1.16
C ILE A 284 -0.72 11.69 0.26
N ASN A 285 -1.30 12.66 0.97
CA ASN A 285 -0.98 12.89 2.37
C ASN A 285 -1.85 11.98 3.23
N LEU A 286 -1.24 10.95 3.82
CA LEU A 286 -1.98 9.93 4.55
C LEU A 286 -2.69 10.47 5.79
N SER A 287 -2.06 11.39 6.53
CA SER A 287 -2.69 11.94 7.74
C SER A 287 -3.93 12.76 7.38
N LYS A 288 -3.84 13.57 6.32
CA LYS A 288 -4.97 14.32 5.77
C LYS A 288 -6.03 13.42 5.15
N LEU A 289 -5.64 12.35 4.45
CA LEU A 289 -6.59 11.36 3.95
C LEU A 289 -7.46 10.81 5.07
N PHE A 290 -6.85 10.36 6.19
CA PHE A 290 -7.60 9.84 7.33
C PHE A 290 -8.43 10.89 8.07
N GLU A 291 -7.97 12.15 8.10
CA GLU A 291 -8.77 13.28 8.62
C GLU A 291 -10.10 13.36 7.84
N TYR A 292 -10.05 13.31 6.50
CA TYR A 292 -11.24 13.39 5.65
C TYR A 292 -12.06 12.11 5.57
N ILE A 293 -11.44 10.92 5.62
CA ILE A 293 -12.18 9.65 5.75
C ILE A 293 -13.09 9.71 6.99
N LYS A 294 -12.56 10.21 8.13
CA LYS A 294 -13.35 10.38 9.36
C LYS A 294 -14.39 11.48 9.24
N PHE A 295 -14.02 12.63 8.66
CA PHE A 295 -14.94 13.75 8.45
C PHE A 295 -16.17 13.33 7.65
N PHE A 296 -15.98 12.57 6.56
CA PHE A 296 -17.07 12.04 5.73
C PHE A 296 -17.66 10.72 6.24
N GLN A 297 -17.22 10.23 7.41
CA GLN A 297 -17.70 8.98 8.04
C GLN A 297 -17.59 7.74 7.13
N LEU A 298 -16.54 7.68 6.30
CA LEU A 298 -16.32 6.58 5.37
C LEU A 298 -15.69 5.37 6.08
N PRO A 299 -16.07 4.13 5.71
CA PRO A 299 -15.65 2.94 6.43
C PRO A 299 -14.18 2.61 6.19
N TYR A 300 -13.46 2.29 7.25
CA TYR A 300 -12.14 1.66 7.20
C TYR A 300 -11.92 0.89 8.50
N LYS A 301 -10.95 -0.02 8.52
CA LYS A 301 -10.53 -0.70 9.75
C LYS A 301 -9.06 -0.48 10.03
N LYS A 302 -8.70 -0.57 11.32
CA LYS A 302 -7.31 -0.49 11.79
C LYS A 302 -7.05 -1.63 12.77
N ILE A 303 -5.89 -2.26 12.67
CA ILE A 303 -5.34 -3.14 13.69
C ILE A 303 -3.96 -2.62 14.08
N THR A 304 -3.65 -2.64 15.37
CA THR A 304 -2.30 -2.41 15.88
C THR A 304 -1.76 -3.74 16.42
N LEU A 305 -0.63 -4.17 15.88
CA LEU A 305 0.13 -5.34 16.31
C LEU A 305 1.25 -4.91 17.25
N ASN A 306 1.37 -5.56 18.41
CA ASN A 306 2.50 -5.43 19.32
C ASN A 306 3.50 -6.57 19.07
N LEU A 307 4.40 -6.33 18.12
CA LEU A 307 5.43 -7.26 17.71
C LEU A 307 6.42 -7.59 18.85
N TYR A 308 6.44 -6.88 19.97
CA TYR A 308 7.28 -7.27 21.11
C TYR A 308 6.86 -8.62 21.73
N SER A 309 5.63 -9.08 21.52
CA SER A 309 5.13 -10.30 22.17
C SER A 309 5.98 -11.54 21.87
N PHE A 310 6.65 -11.62 20.70
CA PHE A 310 7.46 -12.79 20.35
C PHE A 310 8.63 -13.01 21.32
N LYS A 311 9.20 -11.94 21.88
CA LYS A 311 10.33 -12.04 22.83
C LYS A 311 9.96 -12.74 24.14
N LYS A 312 8.66 -12.79 24.45
CA LYS A 312 8.14 -13.47 25.65
C LYS A 312 8.01 -14.98 25.46
N ILE A 313 8.19 -15.49 24.23
CA ILE A 313 7.97 -16.90 23.91
C ILE A 313 9.30 -17.65 23.97
N GLU A 314 9.50 -18.41 25.03
CA GLU A 314 10.71 -19.21 25.25
C GLU A 314 11.04 -20.11 24.05
N LYS A 315 10.03 -20.76 23.46
CA LYS A 315 10.22 -21.62 22.28
C LYS A 315 10.83 -20.88 21.09
N ILE A 316 10.48 -19.61 20.90
CA ILE A 316 11.03 -18.77 19.83
C ILE A 316 12.46 -18.36 20.17
N ASN A 317 12.71 -17.95 21.41
CA ASN A 317 14.04 -17.58 21.86
C ASN A 317 15.02 -18.77 21.74
N ASN A 318 14.60 -19.97 22.13
CA ASN A 318 15.37 -21.20 21.98
C ASN A 318 15.63 -21.55 20.51
N PHE A 319 14.62 -21.41 19.64
CA PHE A 319 14.80 -21.59 18.19
C PHE A 319 15.87 -20.64 17.63
N ASN A 320 15.79 -19.35 17.97
CA ASN A 320 16.76 -18.34 17.52
C ASN A 320 18.18 -18.64 18.00
N HIS A 321 18.32 -19.06 19.26
CA HIS A 321 19.61 -19.43 19.83
C HIS A 321 20.22 -20.65 19.12
N ILE A 322 19.43 -21.70 18.91
CA ILE A 322 19.87 -22.90 18.18
C ILE A 322 20.29 -22.55 16.74
N LEU A 323 19.46 -21.78 16.03
CA LEU A 323 19.75 -21.37 14.66
C LEU A 323 21.05 -20.57 14.57
N SER A 324 21.22 -19.58 15.45
CA SER A 324 22.44 -18.76 15.52
C SER A 324 23.70 -19.60 15.78
N ASN A 325 23.63 -20.53 16.74
CA ASN A 325 24.75 -21.42 17.07
C ASN A 325 25.09 -22.37 15.91
N ASN A 326 24.08 -22.94 15.26
CA ASN A 326 24.31 -23.83 14.12
C ASN A 326 24.98 -23.09 12.96
N ILE A 327 24.51 -21.88 12.62
CA ILE A 327 25.14 -21.05 11.58
C ILE A 327 26.58 -20.73 11.96
N LYS A 328 26.83 -20.32 13.21
CA LYS A 328 28.17 -19.98 13.68
C LYS A 328 29.11 -21.18 13.64
N ASN A 329 28.64 -22.36 14.06
CA ASN A 329 29.42 -23.60 14.03
C ASN A 329 29.79 -23.99 12.60
N GLU A 330 28.84 -23.93 11.66
CA GLU A 330 29.13 -24.24 10.26
C GLU A 330 30.12 -23.26 9.62
N ILE A 331 29.99 -21.97 9.92
CA ILE A 331 30.97 -20.97 9.46
C ILE A 331 32.36 -21.27 10.04
N ASN A 332 32.45 -21.61 11.33
CA ASN A 332 33.73 -21.96 11.95
C ASN A 332 34.36 -23.22 11.35
N ASN A 333 33.57 -24.25 11.06
CA ASN A 333 34.04 -25.47 10.41
C ASN A 333 34.65 -25.16 9.03
N LEU A 334 33.99 -24.30 8.24
CA LEU A 334 34.48 -23.88 6.93
C LEU A 334 35.75 -23.02 7.01
N ILE A 335 35.95 -22.29 8.10
CA ILE A 335 37.17 -21.48 8.32
C ILE A 335 38.31 -22.34 8.87
N SER A 336 38.03 -23.39 9.65
CA SER A 336 39.07 -24.29 10.18
C SER A 336 39.74 -25.16 9.12
N ASP A 337 39.19 -25.20 7.91
CA ASP A 337 39.76 -25.88 6.73
C ASP A 337 40.75 -24.98 5.94
N ILE A 338 41.03 -23.76 6.42
CA ILE A 338 42.03 -22.78 5.89
C ILE A 338 43.16 -22.66 6.92
#